data_AF-A0A925IVD7-F1
#
_entry.id   AF-A0A925IVD7-F1
#
_cell.length_a   1.000
_cell.length_b   1.000
_cell.length_c   1.000
_cell.angle_alpha   90.00
_cell.angle_beta   90.00
_cell.angle_gamma   90.00
#
_symmetry.space_group_name_H-M   'P 1'
#
loop_
_entity.id
_entity.type
_entity.pdbx_description
1 polymer ?
#
loop_
_entity_poly.entity_id
_entity_poly.type
_entity_poly.pdbx_seq_one_letter_code
_entity_poly.pdbx_strand_id
1 'polypeptide(L)'
;MLLKYQLYYFILSLSMLLSSIKIEAQITLSSLNDFEDGTTQFWSMGGGEPLGAVTNIEDGGPNGNGDNFLNVISTNSGPGGKLVINNSSPDWVGDWTSAGINYITFQVNNLSGASVDLRIALDGSGGRICTENGISIPSGSGWIGVSFPVLPSDFVTVSGGFSIEGTLADVNTFRFLNNPIPDWQGVNSTNTVGFDNISADAVALPVKFVAFDGFLDGNKVKLQWETSSEINNEKFVIEQSINTVDFKTMGEVNGSGNSTNSNKYSFVISDLPSGNNYFRLKQIDFDGKSQFSDIIYFDVGTRREAGEFYPNPSTSGIVSIHISEANLSDLTTHVYDLTGKLIQTFSPELNHEAGRLYYDFSFLRGGFYIVKIGENIPAIIRKLYIHY
;
A
#
# COMPACT_ATOMS: atom_id res chain seq x y z
N MET A 1 -62.04 -45.42 -10.42
CA MET A 1 -61.63 -44.46 -11.48
C MET A 1 -61.03 -43.18 -10.89
N LEU A 2 -61.59 -42.60 -9.81
CA LEU A 2 -61.06 -41.40 -9.15
C LEU A 2 -59.63 -41.52 -8.59
N LEU A 3 -59.22 -42.66 -8.02
CA LEU A 3 -57.86 -42.81 -7.46
C LEU A 3 -56.73 -42.74 -8.51
N LYS A 4 -57.00 -43.12 -9.76
CA LYS A 4 -56.00 -43.03 -10.85
C LYS A 4 -55.73 -41.59 -11.27
N TYR A 5 -56.72 -40.70 -11.16
CA TYR A 5 -56.58 -39.29 -11.51
C TYR A 5 -55.81 -38.51 -10.43
N GLN A 6 -56.02 -38.81 -9.14
CA GLN A 6 -55.25 -38.14 -8.08
C GLN A 6 -53.76 -38.52 -8.08
N LEU A 7 -53.42 -39.77 -8.42
CA LEU A 7 -52.02 -40.17 -8.55
C LEU A 7 -51.35 -39.50 -9.76
N TYR A 8 -52.09 -39.27 -10.85
CA TYR A 8 -51.56 -38.59 -12.04
C TYR A 8 -51.30 -37.10 -11.77
N TYR A 9 -52.19 -36.42 -11.04
CA TYR A 9 -51.96 -35.03 -10.63
C TYR A 9 -50.81 -34.89 -9.63
N PHE A 10 -50.64 -35.85 -8.71
CA PHE A 10 -49.54 -35.83 -7.75
C PHE A 10 -48.17 -36.07 -8.43
N ILE A 11 -48.13 -36.93 -9.45
CA ILE A 11 -46.92 -37.18 -10.25
C ILE A 11 -46.64 -36.00 -11.20
N LEU A 12 -47.67 -35.35 -11.77
CA LEU A 12 -47.50 -34.15 -12.60
C LEU A 12 -47.03 -32.95 -11.77
N SER A 13 -47.56 -32.76 -10.56
CA SER A 13 -47.11 -31.71 -9.64
C SER A 13 -45.70 -31.93 -9.12
N LEU A 14 -45.28 -33.19 -8.92
CA LEU A 14 -43.91 -33.52 -8.53
C LEU A 14 -42.93 -33.36 -9.71
N SER A 15 -43.37 -33.60 -10.96
CA SER A 15 -42.56 -33.33 -12.16
C SER A 15 -42.38 -31.84 -12.49
N MET A 16 -43.25 -30.95 -11.99
CA MET A 16 -43.08 -29.50 -12.08
C MET A 16 -42.22 -28.91 -10.94
N LEU A 17 -41.93 -29.69 -9.89
CA LEU A 17 -41.04 -29.31 -8.79
C LEU A 17 -39.59 -29.79 -8.97
N LEU A 18 -39.32 -30.51 -10.06
CA LEU A 18 -37.98 -30.71 -10.62
C LEU A 18 -37.79 -29.74 -11.79
N SER A 19 -38.04 -28.44 -11.56
CA SER A 19 -37.29 -27.44 -12.29
C SER A 19 -35.83 -27.76 -12.00
N SER A 20 -35.08 -28.14 -13.03
CA SER A 20 -33.63 -28.24 -12.99
C SER A 20 -33.11 -27.15 -12.06
N ILE A 21 -32.44 -27.52 -10.97
CA ILE A 21 -31.54 -26.59 -10.30
C ILE A 21 -30.56 -26.22 -11.41
N LYS A 22 -30.81 -25.11 -12.10
CA LYS A 22 -29.76 -24.44 -12.82
C LYS A 22 -28.82 -24.05 -11.70
N ILE A 23 -27.68 -24.73 -11.64
CA ILE A 23 -26.51 -24.13 -11.04
C ILE A 23 -26.21 -22.98 -11.99
N GLU A 24 -26.82 -21.82 -11.71
CA GLU A 24 -26.47 -20.60 -12.41
C GLU A 24 -25.01 -20.33 -12.07
N ALA A 25 -24.24 -20.03 -13.11
CA ALA A 25 -22.86 -19.64 -12.94
C ALA A 25 -22.83 -18.39 -12.04
N GLN A 26 -22.02 -18.45 -10.99
CA GLN A 26 -22.06 -17.49 -9.90
C GLN A 26 -20.64 -17.15 -9.46
N ILE A 27 -20.29 -15.88 -9.61
CA ILE A 27 -19.07 -15.31 -9.07
C ILE A 27 -18.99 -15.52 -7.56
N THR A 28 -17.78 -15.77 -7.06
CA THR A 28 -17.48 -15.87 -5.64
C THR A 28 -16.61 -14.70 -5.21
N LEU A 29 -16.73 -14.30 -3.94
CA LEU A 29 -15.76 -13.39 -3.33
C LEU A 29 -14.35 -13.98 -3.46
N SER A 30 -13.40 -13.13 -3.83
CA SER A 30 -12.01 -13.45 -4.11
C SER A 30 -11.81 -14.42 -5.28
N SER A 31 -12.77 -14.49 -6.23
CA SER A 31 -12.48 -15.01 -7.58
C SER A 31 -11.24 -14.30 -8.12
N LEU A 32 -10.23 -15.07 -8.54
CA LEU A 32 -8.92 -14.55 -8.94
C LEU A 32 -8.53 -15.04 -10.34
N ASN A 33 -8.05 -14.13 -11.17
CA ASN A 33 -7.29 -14.45 -12.37
C ASN A 33 -5.86 -13.90 -12.23
N ASP A 34 -4.94 -14.80 -11.88
CA ASP A 34 -3.48 -14.59 -11.73
C ASP A 34 -2.68 -15.05 -12.94
N PHE A 35 -3.33 -15.70 -13.92
CA PHE A 35 -2.72 -16.12 -15.19
C PHE A 35 -1.51 -17.10 -15.05
N GLU A 36 -1.26 -17.65 -13.87
CA GLU A 36 -0.12 -18.54 -13.60
C GLU A 36 -0.26 -19.91 -14.28
N ASP A 37 -1.48 -20.26 -14.73
CA ASP A 37 -1.75 -21.49 -15.48
C ASP A 37 -1.35 -21.43 -16.97
N GLY A 38 -0.80 -20.30 -17.42
CA GLY A 38 -0.36 -20.07 -18.80
C GLY A 38 -1.50 -19.86 -19.80
N THR A 39 -2.76 -19.81 -19.33
CA THR A 39 -3.93 -19.53 -20.15
C THR A 39 -4.36 -18.06 -20.03
N THR A 40 -5.28 -17.61 -20.88
CA THR A 40 -5.89 -16.29 -20.72
C THR A 40 -7.03 -16.29 -19.71
N GLN A 41 -7.31 -17.42 -19.04
CA GLN A 41 -8.42 -17.59 -18.09
C GLN A 41 -9.76 -17.04 -18.63
N PHE A 42 -10.03 -17.37 -19.91
CA PHE A 42 -11.21 -16.99 -20.70
C PHE A 42 -11.34 -15.51 -21.08
N TRP A 43 -10.36 -14.67 -20.77
CA TRP A 43 -10.30 -13.32 -21.29
C TRP A 43 -10.07 -13.31 -22.81
N SER A 44 -10.89 -12.51 -23.50
CA SER A 44 -10.84 -12.38 -24.97
C SER A 44 -11.35 -11.02 -25.47
N MET A 45 -10.90 -10.57 -26.64
CA MET A 45 -11.34 -9.34 -27.30
C MET A 45 -12.82 -9.38 -27.70
N GLY A 46 -13.48 -8.22 -27.59
CA GLY A 46 -14.82 -8.04 -28.13
C GLY A 46 -14.86 -7.96 -29.66
N GLY A 47 -15.71 -8.77 -30.30
CA GLY A 47 -16.08 -8.60 -31.71
C GLY A 47 -15.21 -9.32 -32.75
N GLY A 48 -14.51 -10.38 -32.34
CA GLY A 48 -13.64 -11.17 -33.22
C GLY A 48 -12.17 -10.86 -32.95
N GLU A 49 -11.47 -11.85 -32.43
CA GLU A 49 -10.07 -11.82 -32.01
C GLU A 49 -9.11 -11.76 -33.21
N PRO A 50 -8.35 -10.68 -33.42
CA PRO A 50 -7.13 -10.77 -34.19
C PRO A 50 -6.17 -11.72 -33.44
N LEU A 51 -5.50 -12.61 -34.17
CA LEU A 51 -4.51 -13.52 -33.59
C LEU A 51 -3.48 -12.75 -32.76
N GLY A 52 -3.34 -13.13 -31.48
CA GLY A 52 -2.37 -12.55 -30.55
C GLY A 52 -2.78 -11.23 -29.90
N ALA A 53 -4.05 -10.81 -30.00
CA ALA A 53 -4.52 -9.59 -29.35
C ALA A 53 -4.67 -9.74 -27.82
N VAL A 54 -4.97 -10.95 -27.32
CA VAL A 54 -4.97 -11.28 -25.89
C VAL A 54 -4.13 -12.53 -25.70
N THR A 55 -3.06 -12.43 -24.93
CA THR A 55 -2.08 -13.50 -24.74
C THR A 55 -1.59 -13.54 -23.30
N ASN A 56 -1.40 -14.73 -22.76
CA ASN A 56 -0.62 -14.92 -21.54
C ASN A 56 0.88 -14.74 -21.86
N ILE A 57 1.59 -13.98 -21.04
CA ILE A 57 3.04 -13.81 -21.09
C ILE A 57 3.63 -14.41 -19.82
N GLU A 58 4.60 -15.32 -19.98
CA GLU A 58 5.16 -16.15 -18.90
C GLU A 58 6.13 -15.41 -17.94
N ASP A 59 6.36 -14.13 -18.15
CA ASP A 59 7.37 -13.38 -17.40
C ASP A 59 7.15 -11.86 -17.45
N GLY A 60 7.54 -11.17 -16.39
CA GLY A 60 7.49 -9.71 -16.29
C GLY A 60 6.21 -9.15 -15.68
N GLY A 61 5.42 -9.99 -15.00
CA GLY A 61 4.30 -9.59 -14.14
C GLY A 61 4.73 -8.71 -12.95
N PRO A 62 3.78 -8.24 -12.13
CA PRO A 62 4.02 -7.37 -10.98
C PRO A 62 5.06 -7.88 -9.97
N ASN A 63 5.22 -9.20 -9.81
CA ASN A 63 6.21 -9.82 -8.93
C ASN A 63 7.56 -10.08 -9.63
N GLY A 64 7.67 -9.74 -10.91
CA GLY A 64 8.91 -9.80 -11.69
C GLY A 64 9.11 -11.14 -12.38
N ASN A 65 10.24 -11.79 -12.12
CA ASN A 65 10.70 -12.91 -12.93
C ASN A 65 9.86 -14.19 -12.70
N GLY A 66 9.25 -14.71 -13.77
CA GLY A 66 8.41 -15.91 -13.74
C GLY A 66 7.02 -15.67 -13.17
N ASP A 67 6.57 -14.42 -13.17
CA ASP A 67 5.23 -13.98 -12.82
C ASP A 67 4.48 -13.71 -14.13
N ASN A 68 3.43 -14.49 -14.38
CA ASN A 68 2.70 -14.42 -15.63
C ASN A 68 1.79 -13.21 -15.65
N PHE A 69 1.37 -12.77 -16.83
CA PHE A 69 0.32 -11.76 -16.92
C PHE A 69 -0.44 -11.84 -18.24
N LEU A 70 -1.63 -11.23 -18.27
CA LEU A 70 -2.43 -11.08 -19.46
C LEU A 70 -2.02 -9.83 -20.25
N ASN A 71 -1.42 -10.01 -21.42
CA ASN A 71 -1.10 -8.93 -22.33
C ASN A 71 -2.22 -8.69 -23.36
N VAL A 72 -2.63 -7.43 -23.51
CA VAL A 72 -3.72 -7.01 -24.39
C VAL A 72 -3.23 -5.95 -25.37
N ILE A 73 -3.44 -6.18 -26.66
CA ILE A 73 -3.01 -5.29 -27.75
C ILE A 73 -4.22 -4.84 -28.58
N SER A 74 -4.26 -3.54 -28.91
CA SER A 74 -5.22 -2.98 -29.87
C SER A 74 -4.53 -2.17 -30.98
N THR A 75 -5.14 -2.11 -32.17
CA THR A 75 -4.49 -1.63 -33.41
C THR A 75 -5.13 -0.38 -34.04
N ASN A 76 -5.95 0.35 -33.29
CA ASN A 76 -6.65 1.59 -33.73
C ASN A 76 -7.59 1.45 -34.95
N SER A 77 -7.72 0.27 -35.55
CA SER A 77 -8.58 0.03 -36.71
C SER A 77 -8.91 -1.45 -36.89
N GLY A 78 -10.02 -1.75 -37.57
CA GLY A 78 -10.46 -3.12 -37.84
C GLY A 78 -10.88 -3.91 -36.58
N PRO A 79 -11.05 -5.24 -36.69
CA PRO A 79 -11.19 -6.12 -35.53
C PRO A 79 -10.00 -5.93 -34.59
N GLY A 80 -10.27 -5.77 -33.29
CA GLY A 80 -9.25 -5.44 -32.29
C GLY A 80 -8.68 -4.02 -32.37
N GLY A 81 -9.29 -3.11 -33.13
CA GLY A 81 -8.89 -1.70 -33.17
C GLY A 81 -9.10 -0.94 -31.85
N LYS A 82 -9.83 -1.54 -30.90
CA LYS A 82 -10.20 -0.97 -29.60
C LYS A 82 -9.70 -1.87 -28.49
N LEU A 83 -9.15 -1.31 -27.41
CA LEU A 83 -8.86 -2.09 -26.21
C LEU A 83 -10.17 -2.39 -25.50
N VAL A 84 -10.66 -3.62 -25.71
CA VAL A 84 -11.90 -4.16 -25.15
C VAL A 84 -11.67 -5.64 -24.93
N ILE A 85 -11.64 -6.07 -23.67
CA ILE A 85 -11.60 -7.49 -23.30
C ILE A 85 -12.83 -7.85 -22.48
N ASN A 86 -13.30 -9.08 -22.65
CA ASN A 86 -14.48 -9.59 -22.00
C ASN A 86 -14.18 -10.93 -21.35
N ASN A 87 -14.89 -11.21 -20.27
CA ASN A 87 -14.98 -12.51 -19.65
C ASN A 87 -16.46 -12.86 -19.41
N SER A 88 -16.83 -14.07 -19.77
CA SER A 88 -18.18 -14.64 -19.54
C SER A 88 -18.07 -16.05 -18.94
N SER A 89 -16.90 -16.39 -18.36
CA SER A 89 -16.72 -17.64 -17.65
C SER A 89 -17.53 -17.63 -16.36
N PRO A 90 -17.82 -18.81 -15.79
CA PRO A 90 -18.54 -18.92 -14.54
C PRO A 90 -17.92 -18.17 -13.35
N ASP A 91 -16.63 -17.83 -13.43
CA ASP A 91 -15.90 -17.14 -12.38
C ASP A 91 -16.26 -15.66 -12.27
N TRP A 92 -16.90 -15.09 -13.29
CA TRP A 92 -17.14 -13.64 -13.43
C TRP A 92 -18.61 -13.25 -13.70
N VAL A 93 -19.50 -14.22 -13.88
CA VAL A 93 -20.93 -14.01 -14.19
C VAL A 93 -21.82 -14.36 -12.99
N GLY A 94 -23.08 -13.95 -13.02
CA GLY A 94 -24.06 -14.18 -11.95
C GLY A 94 -24.35 -12.94 -11.10
N ASP A 95 -24.84 -13.15 -9.88
CA ASP A 95 -25.29 -12.08 -8.99
C ASP A 95 -24.12 -11.50 -8.18
N TRP A 96 -23.55 -10.39 -8.65
CA TRP A 96 -22.47 -9.69 -7.98
C TRP A 96 -22.92 -9.06 -6.65
N THR A 97 -24.20 -8.65 -6.58
CA THR A 97 -24.76 -8.00 -5.39
C THR A 97 -24.91 -9.00 -4.25
N SER A 98 -25.52 -10.15 -4.51
CA SER A 98 -25.67 -11.22 -3.51
C SER A 98 -24.33 -11.88 -3.15
N ALA A 99 -23.37 -11.89 -4.08
CA ALA A 99 -21.99 -12.30 -3.79
C ALA A 99 -21.24 -11.29 -2.90
N GLY A 100 -21.73 -10.06 -2.75
CA GLY A 100 -21.07 -9.02 -1.94
C GLY A 100 -19.84 -8.40 -2.60
N ILE A 101 -19.78 -8.42 -3.94
CA ILE A 101 -18.70 -7.80 -4.70
C ILE A 101 -18.93 -6.29 -4.73
N ASN A 102 -18.03 -5.55 -4.09
CA ASN A 102 -18.08 -4.09 -4.05
C ASN A 102 -16.95 -3.46 -4.87
N TYR A 103 -15.88 -4.22 -5.13
CA TYR A 103 -14.72 -3.78 -5.88
C TYR A 103 -14.26 -4.87 -6.84
N ILE A 104 -13.75 -4.45 -8.00
CA ILE A 104 -12.84 -5.25 -8.80
C ILE A 104 -11.44 -4.68 -8.63
N THR A 105 -10.51 -5.52 -8.20
CA THR A 105 -9.12 -5.14 -7.97
C THR A 105 -8.19 -5.85 -8.94
N PHE A 106 -7.08 -5.21 -9.33
CA PHE A 106 -6.10 -5.82 -10.24
C PHE A 106 -4.79 -5.04 -10.26
N GLN A 107 -3.73 -5.66 -10.79
CA GLN A 107 -2.52 -5.00 -11.22
C GLN A 107 -2.61 -4.67 -12.71
N VAL A 108 -2.15 -3.48 -13.10
CA VAL A 108 -2.12 -3.05 -14.50
C VAL A 108 -0.82 -2.34 -14.85
N ASN A 109 -0.36 -2.55 -16.07
CA ASN A 109 0.79 -1.86 -16.64
C ASN A 109 0.47 -1.35 -18.04
N ASN A 110 0.46 -0.02 -18.21
CA ASN A 110 0.24 0.57 -19.53
C ASN A 110 1.57 0.76 -20.26
N LEU A 111 1.83 -0.12 -21.22
CA LEU A 111 3.01 -0.12 -22.08
C LEU A 111 2.79 0.69 -23.38
N SER A 112 1.62 1.30 -23.53
CA SER A 112 1.25 2.11 -24.69
C SER A 112 1.99 3.45 -24.70
N GLY A 113 2.06 4.10 -25.86
CA GLY A 113 2.64 5.45 -26.01
C GLY A 113 1.74 6.60 -25.51
N ALA A 114 0.55 6.30 -24.99
CA ALA A 114 -0.41 7.27 -24.47
C ALA A 114 -1.14 6.69 -23.25
N SER A 115 -1.79 7.56 -22.47
CA SER A 115 -2.63 7.13 -21.35
C SER A 115 -3.86 6.34 -21.84
N VAL A 116 -4.32 5.42 -21.02
CA VAL A 116 -5.51 4.60 -21.26
C VAL A 116 -6.53 4.90 -20.17
N ASP A 117 -7.75 5.27 -20.55
CA ASP A 117 -8.86 5.52 -19.62
C ASP A 117 -9.63 4.22 -19.43
N LEU A 118 -9.22 3.41 -18.45
CA LEU A 118 -9.86 2.14 -18.17
C LEU A 118 -11.24 2.33 -17.55
N ARG A 119 -12.17 1.45 -17.95
CA ARG A 119 -13.52 1.34 -17.41
C ARG A 119 -13.93 -0.12 -17.29
N ILE A 120 -14.83 -0.37 -16.35
CA ILE A 120 -15.57 -1.63 -16.28
C ILE A 120 -16.93 -1.44 -16.94
N ALA A 121 -17.32 -2.37 -17.80
CA ALA A 121 -18.67 -2.43 -18.36
C ALA A 121 -19.26 -3.83 -18.20
N LEU A 122 -20.54 -3.89 -17.86
CA LEU A 122 -21.27 -5.13 -17.59
C LEU A 122 -22.50 -5.22 -18.51
N ASP A 123 -22.77 -6.40 -19.04
CA ASP A 123 -24.05 -6.77 -19.66
C ASP A 123 -24.76 -7.73 -18.73
N GLY A 124 -26.07 -7.57 -18.56
CA GLY A 124 -26.88 -8.39 -17.67
C GLY A 124 -28.37 -8.22 -17.95
N SER A 125 -29.23 -8.83 -17.14
CA SER A 125 -30.69 -8.79 -17.35
C SER A 125 -31.27 -7.37 -17.40
N GLY A 126 -30.65 -6.43 -16.69
CA GLY A 126 -31.05 -5.02 -16.63
C GLY A 126 -30.53 -4.14 -17.78
N GLY A 127 -29.75 -4.70 -18.72
CA GLY A 127 -29.11 -3.99 -19.81
C GLY A 127 -27.59 -3.82 -19.63
N ARG A 128 -27.01 -2.91 -20.39
CA ARG A 128 -25.58 -2.62 -20.40
C ARG A 128 -25.26 -1.39 -19.58
N ILE A 129 -24.34 -1.55 -18.65
CA ILE A 129 -23.87 -0.50 -17.75
C ILE A 129 -22.36 -0.33 -17.89
N CYS A 130 -21.86 0.87 -17.59
CA CYS A 130 -20.45 1.20 -17.60
C CYS A 130 -20.14 2.11 -16.41
N THR A 131 -18.96 1.98 -15.81
CA THR A 131 -18.60 2.83 -14.68
C THR A 131 -18.69 4.30 -15.07
N GLU A 132 -19.28 5.13 -14.22
CA GLU A 132 -19.41 6.58 -14.45
C GLU A 132 -18.02 7.22 -14.48
N ASN A 133 -17.18 6.85 -13.52
CA ASN A 133 -15.80 7.29 -13.43
C ASN A 133 -14.87 6.21 -14.03
N GLY A 134 -13.97 6.65 -14.91
CA GLY A 134 -12.88 5.82 -15.42
C GLY A 134 -11.60 6.06 -14.62
N ILE A 135 -10.63 5.17 -14.76
CA ILE A 135 -9.31 5.31 -14.15
C ILE A 135 -8.28 5.46 -15.28
N SER A 136 -7.68 6.64 -15.37
CA SER A 136 -6.61 6.94 -16.32
C SER A 136 -5.30 6.28 -15.87
N ILE A 137 -4.77 5.36 -16.67
CA ILE A 137 -3.48 4.72 -16.49
C ILE A 137 -2.44 5.43 -17.37
N PRO A 138 -1.46 6.15 -16.80
CA PRO A 138 -0.44 6.87 -17.58
C PRO A 138 0.41 5.93 -18.45
N SER A 139 0.88 6.43 -19.59
CA SER A 139 1.88 5.73 -20.41
C SER A 139 3.14 5.42 -19.60
N GLY A 140 3.63 4.18 -19.68
CA GLY A 140 4.82 3.74 -18.98
C GLY A 140 4.66 3.69 -17.45
N SER A 141 3.45 3.42 -16.95
CA SER A 141 3.14 3.42 -15.51
C SER A 141 3.97 2.41 -14.70
N GLY A 142 4.48 1.36 -15.34
CA GLY A 142 4.86 0.15 -14.63
C GLY A 142 3.62 -0.54 -14.03
N TRP A 143 3.84 -1.58 -13.22
CA TRP A 143 2.76 -2.27 -12.52
C TRP A 143 2.23 -1.42 -11.37
N ILE A 144 0.94 -1.09 -11.42
CA ILE A 144 0.21 -0.40 -10.37
C ILE A 144 -1.05 -1.17 -9.98
N GLY A 145 -1.39 -1.13 -8.69
CA GLY A 145 -2.63 -1.69 -8.18
C GLY A 145 -3.79 -0.73 -8.38
N VAL A 146 -4.91 -1.25 -8.88
CA VAL A 146 -6.13 -0.52 -9.16
C VAL A 146 -7.31 -1.16 -8.43
N SER A 147 -8.24 -0.33 -7.96
CA SER A 147 -9.52 -0.76 -7.38
C SER A 147 -10.66 0.02 -8.02
N PHE A 148 -11.50 -0.68 -8.78
CA PHE A 148 -12.73 -0.11 -9.33
C PHE A 148 -13.89 -0.42 -8.38
N PRO A 149 -14.57 0.58 -7.83
CA PRO A 149 -15.82 0.35 -7.12
C PRO A 149 -16.90 -0.08 -8.11
N VAL A 150 -17.72 -1.07 -7.73
CA VAL A 150 -18.75 -1.67 -8.58
C VAL A 150 -20.11 -1.75 -7.88
N LEU A 151 -20.41 -0.76 -7.02
CA LEU A 151 -21.74 -0.58 -6.44
C LEU A 151 -22.70 0.01 -7.49
N PRO A 152 -24.03 -0.10 -7.29
CA PRO A 152 -25.00 0.49 -8.23
C PRO A 152 -24.77 1.98 -8.52
N SER A 153 -24.28 2.75 -7.55
CA SER A 153 -23.96 4.18 -7.70
C SER A 153 -22.75 4.46 -8.58
N ASP A 154 -21.90 3.47 -8.85
CA ASP A 154 -20.67 3.65 -9.63
C ASP A 154 -20.90 3.50 -11.13
N PHE A 155 -22.11 3.14 -11.55
CA PHE A 155 -22.45 2.83 -12.93
C PHE A 155 -23.46 3.81 -13.53
N VAL A 156 -23.36 3.97 -14.84
CA VAL A 156 -24.42 4.56 -15.68
C VAL A 156 -24.89 3.54 -16.70
N THR A 157 -26.17 3.63 -17.07
CA THR A 157 -26.73 2.85 -18.17
C THR A 157 -26.21 3.40 -19.51
N VAL A 158 -25.65 2.53 -20.35
CA VAL A 158 -25.10 2.90 -21.67
C VAL A 158 -25.88 2.30 -22.84
N SER A 159 -26.61 1.19 -22.66
CA SER A 159 -27.47 0.61 -23.71
C SER A 159 -28.46 -0.41 -23.16
N GLY A 160 -29.64 -0.56 -23.79
CA GLY A 160 -30.62 -1.60 -23.43
C GLY A 160 -31.20 -1.50 -22.01
N GLY A 161 -31.13 -0.32 -21.40
CA GLY A 161 -31.28 -0.15 -19.95
C GLY A 161 -32.68 -0.20 -19.39
N PHE A 162 -32.82 -1.00 -18.34
CA PHE A 162 -34.02 -1.13 -17.51
C PHE A 162 -33.70 -1.04 -16.00
N SER A 163 -32.51 -1.45 -15.54
CA SER A 163 -32.05 -1.30 -14.15
C SER A 163 -30.56 -1.63 -14.00
N ILE A 164 -29.80 -0.77 -13.30
CA ILE A 164 -28.40 -1.05 -12.96
C ILE A 164 -28.32 -2.22 -11.98
N GLU A 165 -29.20 -2.23 -10.98
CA GLU A 165 -29.32 -3.28 -9.97
C GLU A 165 -29.66 -4.63 -10.62
N GLY A 166 -30.56 -4.63 -11.61
CA GLY A 166 -30.90 -5.83 -12.38
C GLY A 166 -29.71 -6.37 -13.19
N THR A 167 -28.87 -5.49 -13.73
CA THR A 167 -27.62 -5.92 -14.40
C THR A 167 -26.62 -6.50 -13.40
N LEU A 168 -26.44 -5.88 -12.23
CA LEU A 168 -25.53 -6.38 -11.18
C LEU A 168 -26.04 -7.67 -10.51
N ALA A 169 -27.36 -7.89 -10.49
CA ALA A 169 -27.97 -9.11 -9.97
C ALA A 169 -27.91 -10.30 -10.94
N ASP A 170 -27.59 -10.07 -12.22
CA ASP A 170 -27.49 -11.12 -13.24
C ASP A 170 -26.48 -10.68 -14.33
N VAL A 171 -25.20 -10.63 -13.97
CA VAL A 171 -24.12 -10.25 -14.89
C VAL A 171 -23.88 -11.40 -15.85
N ASN A 172 -24.01 -11.15 -17.15
CA ASN A 172 -23.74 -12.10 -18.23
C ASN A 172 -22.37 -11.90 -18.88
N THR A 173 -21.81 -10.69 -18.82
CA THR A 173 -20.50 -10.39 -19.38
C THR A 173 -19.81 -9.30 -18.58
N PHE A 174 -18.60 -9.59 -18.11
CA PHE A 174 -17.70 -8.64 -17.50
C PHE A 174 -16.69 -8.13 -18.53
N ARG A 175 -16.44 -6.81 -18.58
CA ARG A 175 -15.53 -6.21 -19.55
C ARG A 175 -14.61 -5.16 -18.94
N PHE A 176 -13.38 -5.13 -19.43
CA PHE A 176 -12.52 -3.95 -19.38
C PHE A 176 -12.49 -3.28 -20.75
N LEU A 177 -12.52 -1.95 -20.78
CA LEU A 177 -12.38 -1.17 -22.01
C LEU A 177 -11.64 0.15 -21.80
N ASN A 178 -11.02 0.65 -22.88
CA ASN A 178 -10.48 2.01 -22.95
C ASN A 178 -11.53 2.97 -23.51
N ASN A 179 -11.98 3.94 -22.71
CA ASN A 179 -12.80 5.07 -23.19
C ASN A 179 -12.77 6.23 -22.18
N PRO A 180 -12.52 7.49 -22.59
CA PRO A 180 -12.57 8.65 -21.69
C PRO A 180 -13.98 8.94 -21.15
N ILE A 181 -15.05 8.43 -21.78
CA ILE A 181 -16.44 8.60 -21.33
C ILE A 181 -17.11 7.24 -21.10
N PRO A 182 -18.14 7.15 -20.23
CA PRO A 182 -18.90 5.91 -20.07
C PRO A 182 -19.56 5.49 -21.39
N ASP A 183 -19.20 4.32 -21.89
CA ASP A 183 -19.78 3.74 -23.09
C ASP A 183 -19.65 2.21 -23.03
N TRP A 184 -20.49 1.51 -23.79
CA TRP A 184 -20.31 0.08 -24.05
C TRP A 184 -19.16 -0.16 -25.03
N GLN A 185 -18.87 0.79 -25.91
CA GLN A 185 -17.82 0.67 -26.91
C GLN A 185 -16.50 1.25 -26.39
N GLY A 186 -15.38 0.59 -26.69
CA GLY A 186 -14.07 1.22 -26.56
C GLY A 186 -13.83 2.27 -27.64
N VAL A 187 -12.80 3.10 -27.44
CA VAL A 187 -12.28 4.00 -28.48
C VAL A 187 -11.21 3.33 -29.31
N ASN A 188 -11.16 3.65 -30.60
CA ASN A 188 -10.08 3.19 -31.45
C ASN A 188 -8.76 3.80 -30.93
N SER A 189 -7.81 2.93 -30.64
CA SER A 189 -6.52 3.33 -30.08
C SER A 189 -5.49 2.21 -30.25
N THR A 190 -4.21 2.59 -30.37
CA THR A 190 -3.10 1.64 -30.37
C THR A 190 -2.59 1.52 -28.95
N ASN A 191 -2.85 0.39 -28.30
CA ASN A 191 -2.46 0.16 -26.91
C ASN A 191 -1.77 -1.19 -26.75
N THR A 192 -0.92 -1.26 -25.73
CA THR A 192 -0.39 -2.48 -25.16
C THR A 192 -0.54 -2.35 -23.65
N VAL A 193 -1.37 -3.20 -23.04
CA VAL A 193 -1.67 -3.13 -21.59
C VAL A 193 -1.56 -4.53 -21.00
N GLY A 194 -0.78 -4.64 -19.93
CA GLY A 194 -0.72 -5.84 -19.09
C GLY A 194 -1.76 -5.76 -17.97
N PHE A 195 -2.47 -6.85 -17.73
CA PHE A 195 -3.37 -7.05 -16.61
C PHE A 195 -2.91 -8.28 -15.83
N ASP A 196 -3.00 -8.21 -14.52
CA ASP A 196 -2.69 -9.34 -13.65
C ASP A 196 -3.45 -9.26 -12.32
N ASN A 197 -3.57 -10.37 -11.60
CA ASN A 197 -4.18 -10.47 -10.28
C ASN A 197 -5.59 -9.86 -10.22
N ILE A 198 -6.42 -10.14 -11.23
CA ILE A 198 -7.79 -9.61 -11.32
C ILE A 198 -8.65 -10.33 -10.30
N SER A 199 -9.19 -9.60 -9.32
CA SER A 199 -9.95 -10.14 -8.20
C SER A 199 -11.29 -9.44 -7.99
N ALA A 200 -12.29 -10.19 -7.52
CA ALA A 200 -13.60 -9.67 -7.12
C ALA A 200 -13.69 -9.60 -5.59
N ASP A 201 -13.78 -8.39 -5.03
CA ASP A 201 -13.57 -8.16 -3.60
C ASP A 201 -14.70 -7.37 -2.93
N ALA A 202 -14.87 -7.59 -1.63
CA ALA A 202 -15.78 -6.80 -0.79
C ALA A 202 -15.19 -5.44 -0.38
N VAL A 203 -13.87 -5.28 -0.49
CA VAL A 203 -13.13 -4.08 -0.09
C VAL A 203 -12.11 -3.71 -1.17
N ALA A 204 -11.76 -2.43 -1.27
CA ALA A 204 -10.72 -1.96 -2.17
C ALA A 204 -9.36 -2.57 -1.80
N LEU A 205 -8.41 -2.56 -2.75
CA LEU A 205 -7.01 -2.76 -2.41
C LEU A 205 -6.62 -1.72 -1.36
N PRO A 206 -5.81 -2.10 -0.37
CA PRO A 206 -5.19 -1.13 0.51
C PRO A 206 -4.45 -0.10 -0.35
N VAL A 207 -4.68 1.20 -0.11
CA VAL A 207 -3.85 2.25 -0.71
C VAL A 207 -2.40 1.93 -0.39
N LYS A 208 -1.60 1.79 -1.43
CA LYS A 208 -0.18 1.52 -1.32
C LYS A 208 0.51 2.88 -1.18
N PHE A 209 0.90 3.23 0.04
CA PHE A 209 1.85 4.32 0.25
C PHE A 209 3.11 3.99 -0.57
N VAL A 210 3.48 4.85 -1.51
CA VAL A 210 4.71 4.66 -2.31
C VAL A 210 5.92 4.85 -1.42
N ALA A 211 5.85 5.83 -0.51
CA ALA A 211 6.81 6.05 0.54
C ALA A 211 6.15 6.88 1.66
N PHE A 212 6.43 6.53 2.92
CA PHE A 212 6.26 7.41 4.07
C PHE A 212 7.59 7.48 4.80
N ASP A 213 8.15 8.68 4.89
CA ASP A 213 9.49 8.92 5.43
C ASP A 213 9.55 10.31 6.09
N GLY A 214 10.69 10.67 6.67
CA GLY A 214 10.91 12.00 7.21
C GLY A 214 12.35 12.31 7.55
N PHE A 215 12.59 13.58 7.89
CA PHE A 215 13.90 14.07 8.31
C PHE A 215 13.79 14.77 9.65
N LEU A 216 14.68 14.39 10.57
CA LEU A 216 14.83 15.06 11.86
C LEU A 216 15.87 16.19 11.74
N ASP A 217 15.48 17.40 12.18
CA ASP A 217 16.33 18.57 12.31
C ASP A 217 16.15 19.16 13.73
N GLY A 218 17.11 18.88 14.61
CA GLY A 218 17.03 19.23 16.03
C GLY A 218 15.85 18.53 16.72
N ASN A 219 14.86 19.30 17.16
CA ASN A 219 13.61 18.81 17.76
C ASN A 219 12.41 18.92 16.81
N LYS A 220 12.66 19.06 15.50
CA LYS A 220 11.63 19.17 14.47
C LYS A 220 11.73 18.01 13.51
N VAL A 221 10.61 17.40 13.14
CA VAL A 221 10.56 16.42 12.05
C VAL A 221 9.77 16.98 10.89
N LYS A 222 10.31 16.84 9.69
CA LYS A 222 9.57 17.02 8.43
C LYS A 222 9.22 15.64 7.89
N LEU A 223 7.95 15.27 8.04
CA LEU A 223 7.38 14.08 7.43
C LEU A 223 7.06 14.36 5.96
N GLN A 224 7.23 13.35 5.12
CA GLN A 224 6.93 13.40 3.70
C GLN A 224 6.38 12.05 3.23
N TRP A 225 5.40 12.09 2.36
CA TRP A 225 4.85 10.88 1.77
C TRP A 225 4.40 11.10 0.34
N GLU A 226 4.32 9.99 -0.38
CA GLU A 226 3.88 9.92 -1.75
C GLU A 226 2.84 8.82 -1.89
N THR A 227 1.74 9.13 -2.56
CA THR A 227 0.73 8.18 -3.02
C THR A 227 0.93 7.97 -4.52
N SER A 228 0.81 6.74 -5.02
CA SER A 228 0.86 6.46 -6.47
C SER A 228 -0.46 6.81 -7.13
N SER A 229 -1.55 6.60 -6.41
CA SER A 229 -2.91 6.99 -6.75
C SER A 229 -3.74 7.12 -5.47
N GLU A 230 -4.83 7.86 -5.56
CA GLU A 230 -5.82 8.08 -4.50
C GLU A 230 -7.20 7.89 -5.10
N ILE A 231 -8.03 7.11 -4.42
CA ILE A 231 -9.44 6.96 -4.77
C ILE A 231 -10.21 7.17 -3.49
N ASN A 232 -11.19 8.06 -3.54
CA ASN A 232 -12.06 8.43 -2.44
C ASN A 232 -11.35 8.99 -1.19
N ASN A 233 -10.12 9.48 -1.31
CA ASN A 233 -9.30 9.93 -0.18
C ASN A 233 -9.69 11.35 0.27
N GLU A 234 -10.31 11.47 1.44
CA GLU A 234 -10.65 12.77 2.03
C GLU A 234 -9.39 13.45 2.59
N LYS A 235 -8.63 12.74 3.43
CA LYS A 235 -7.49 13.32 4.15
C LYS A 235 -6.53 12.29 4.74
N PHE A 236 -5.33 12.76 5.02
CA PHE A 236 -4.34 12.09 5.86
C PHE A 236 -4.29 12.72 7.24
N VAL A 237 -4.47 11.90 8.28
CA VAL A 237 -4.27 12.27 9.67
C VAL A 237 -2.88 11.81 10.09
N ILE A 238 -2.04 12.74 10.54
CA ILE A 238 -0.70 12.46 11.04
C ILE A 238 -0.82 12.12 12.51
N GLU A 239 -0.31 10.95 12.90
CA GLU A 239 -0.33 10.51 14.29
C GLU A 239 1.09 10.29 14.83
N GLN A 240 1.30 10.67 16.09
CA GLN A 240 2.54 10.47 16.83
C GLN A 240 2.30 9.55 18.03
N SER A 241 3.24 8.66 18.30
CA SER A 241 3.32 7.89 19.54
C SER A 241 4.71 8.00 20.15
N ILE A 242 4.80 7.85 21.47
CA ILE A 242 6.07 7.71 22.20
C ILE A 242 6.34 6.27 22.65
N ASN A 243 5.36 5.37 22.46
CA ASN A 243 5.39 4.00 22.99
C ASN A 243 4.83 2.94 22.03
N THR A 244 4.59 3.32 20.76
CA THR A 244 3.96 2.51 19.69
C THR A 244 2.56 1.96 19.96
N VAL A 245 1.93 2.32 21.08
CA VAL A 245 0.60 1.86 21.48
C VAL A 245 -0.40 3.01 21.40
N ASP A 246 -0.09 4.12 22.09
CA ASP A 246 -0.96 5.28 22.18
C ASP A 246 -0.54 6.30 21.14
N PHE A 247 -1.38 6.48 20.11
CA PHE A 247 -1.18 7.44 19.04
C PHE A 247 -2.08 8.68 19.25
N LYS A 248 -1.47 9.86 19.20
CA LYS A 248 -2.17 11.16 19.23
C LYS A 248 -2.11 11.82 17.86
N THR A 249 -3.19 12.49 17.48
CA THR A 249 -3.22 13.30 16.25
C THR A 249 -2.34 14.54 16.38
N MET A 250 -1.47 14.75 15.40
CA MET A 250 -0.58 15.90 15.30
C MET A 250 -1.04 16.93 14.26
N GLY A 251 -1.84 16.49 13.29
CA GLY A 251 -2.42 17.36 12.28
C GLY A 251 -3.07 16.56 11.16
N GLU A 252 -3.64 17.27 10.20
CA GLU A 252 -4.31 16.70 9.05
C GLU A 252 -3.85 17.41 7.78
N VAL A 253 -3.78 16.67 6.67
CA VAL A 253 -3.50 17.18 5.33
C VAL A 253 -4.56 16.62 4.39
N ASN A 254 -5.27 17.49 3.69
CA ASN A 254 -6.31 17.07 2.74
C ASN A 254 -5.70 16.17 1.65
N GLY A 255 -6.41 15.10 1.34
CA GLY A 255 -6.12 14.25 0.19
C GLY A 255 -6.52 14.93 -1.11
N SER A 256 -6.21 14.28 -2.22
CA SER A 256 -6.61 14.74 -3.56
C SER A 256 -8.00 14.24 -3.97
N GLY A 257 -8.72 13.52 -3.11
CA GLY A 257 -9.99 12.89 -3.42
C GLY A 257 -9.82 11.71 -4.37
N ASN A 258 -9.82 12.00 -5.66
CA ASN A 258 -9.53 11.03 -6.71
C ASN A 258 -8.34 11.54 -7.53
N SER A 259 -7.23 10.82 -7.51
CA SER A 259 -6.03 11.11 -8.28
C SER A 259 -5.42 9.83 -8.82
N THR A 260 -5.14 9.79 -10.12
CA THR A 260 -4.34 8.72 -10.72
C THR A 260 -2.88 9.12 -10.92
N ASN A 261 -2.53 10.36 -10.55
CA ASN A 261 -1.15 10.85 -10.53
C ASN A 261 -0.54 10.66 -9.14
N SER A 262 0.79 10.52 -9.13
CA SER A 262 1.55 10.60 -7.89
C SER A 262 1.36 11.96 -7.23
N ASN A 263 0.95 11.95 -5.96
CA ASN A 263 0.85 13.15 -5.15
C ASN A 263 1.85 13.11 -4.02
N LYS A 264 2.52 14.25 -3.82
CA LYS A 264 3.55 14.43 -2.79
C LYS A 264 3.02 15.35 -1.72
N TYR A 265 3.16 14.90 -0.49
CA TYR A 265 2.71 15.61 0.70
C TYR A 265 3.86 15.80 1.67
N SER A 266 3.72 16.79 2.53
CA SER A 266 4.63 16.97 3.64
C SER A 266 3.94 17.61 4.83
N PHE A 267 4.41 17.28 6.02
CA PHE A 267 3.92 17.84 7.27
C PHE A 267 5.09 18.08 8.21
N VAL A 268 5.14 19.25 8.85
CA VAL A 268 6.23 19.61 9.77
C VAL A 268 5.69 19.62 11.19
N ILE A 269 6.37 18.90 12.07
CA ILE A 269 6.09 18.87 13.50
C ILE A 269 7.28 19.48 14.22
N SER A 270 7.02 20.47 15.06
CA SER A 270 8.03 21.12 15.90
C SER A 270 7.85 20.73 17.36
N ASP A 271 8.86 21.03 18.18
CA ASP A 271 8.83 20.85 19.63
C ASP A 271 8.59 19.40 20.06
N LEU A 272 9.22 18.46 19.35
CA LEU A 272 9.15 17.05 19.69
C LEU A 272 9.77 16.78 21.07
N PRO A 273 9.15 15.91 21.88
CA PRO A 273 9.76 15.46 23.12
C PRO A 273 11.04 14.68 22.84
N SER A 274 12.02 14.79 23.75
CA SER A 274 13.24 13.99 23.69
C SER A 274 12.94 12.49 23.78
N GLY A 275 13.76 11.68 23.12
CA GLY A 275 13.62 10.22 23.06
C GLY A 275 12.86 9.75 21.83
N ASN A 276 12.22 8.59 21.99
CA ASN A 276 11.59 7.86 20.91
C ASN A 276 10.32 8.57 20.42
N ASN A 277 10.28 8.87 19.13
CA ASN A 277 9.13 9.46 18.47
C ASN A 277 8.74 8.61 17.26
N TYR A 278 7.57 7.98 17.32
CA TYR A 278 7.01 7.15 16.27
C TYR A 278 5.92 7.89 15.54
N PHE A 279 5.88 7.80 14.22
CA PHE A 279 4.88 8.46 13.39
C PHE A 279 4.24 7.47 12.46
N ARG A 280 2.95 7.67 12.18
CA ARG A 280 2.21 6.98 11.11
C ARG A 280 1.22 7.94 10.48
N LEU A 281 0.80 7.61 9.27
CA LEU A 281 -0.33 8.25 8.61
C LEU A 281 -1.57 7.38 8.79
N LYS A 282 -2.71 8.02 9.00
CA LYS A 282 -4.02 7.43 8.89
C LYS A 282 -4.75 8.11 7.74
N GLN A 283 -4.91 7.42 6.62
CA GLN A 283 -5.77 7.86 5.53
C GLN A 283 -7.22 7.70 5.96
N ILE A 284 -8.07 8.68 5.62
CA ILE A 284 -9.52 8.64 5.80
C ILE A 284 -10.16 8.93 4.46
N ASP A 285 -11.07 8.05 4.06
CA ASP A 285 -11.85 8.18 2.83
C ASP A 285 -13.16 8.95 3.09
N PHE A 286 -13.78 9.53 2.04
CA PHE A 286 -15.06 10.25 2.19
C PHE A 286 -16.22 9.37 2.68
N ASP A 287 -16.10 8.05 2.58
CA ASP A 287 -17.07 7.10 3.13
C ASP A 287 -16.80 6.73 4.60
N GLY A 288 -15.77 7.33 5.20
CA GLY A 288 -15.37 7.15 6.59
C GLY A 288 -14.47 5.94 6.85
N LYS A 289 -14.10 5.17 5.82
CA LYS A 289 -13.09 4.10 5.97
C LYS A 289 -11.72 4.71 6.24
N SER A 290 -10.84 3.93 6.86
CA SER A 290 -9.49 4.39 7.16
C SER A 290 -8.45 3.29 7.10
N GLN A 291 -7.24 3.66 6.68
CA GLN A 291 -6.07 2.79 6.60
C GLN A 291 -4.84 3.46 7.20
N PHE A 292 -3.92 2.68 7.75
CA PHE A 292 -2.66 3.18 8.29
C PHE A 292 -1.47 2.90 7.36
N SER A 293 -0.49 3.80 7.37
CA SER A 293 0.84 3.54 6.81
C SER A 293 1.68 2.66 7.75
N ASP A 294 2.87 2.27 7.29
CA ASP A 294 3.94 1.82 8.17
C ASP A 294 4.30 2.90 9.21
N ILE A 295 4.89 2.45 10.32
CA ILE A 295 5.39 3.34 11.37
C ILE A 295 6.84 3.69 11.09
N ILE A 296 7.16 4.99 11.04
CA ILE A 296 8.54 5.48 11.00
C ILE A 296 8.95 6.05 12.36
N TYR A 297 10.26 6.10 12.60
CA TYR A 297 10.83 6.37 13.91
C TYR A 297 11.93 7.43 13.83
N PHE A 298 11.89 8.38 14.77
CA PHE A 298 12.96 9.34 15.01
C PHE A 298 13.30 9.38 16.47
N ASP A 299 14.60 9.55 16.74
CA ASP A 299 15.13 9.62 18.08
C ASP A 299 15.62 11.04 18.35
N VAL A 300 14.87 11.78 19.16
CA VAL A 300 15.06 13.24 19.32
C VAL A 300 15.96 13.51 20.51
N GLY A 301 17.12 14.13 20.26
CA GLY A 301 18.02 14.59 21.33
C GLY A 301 18.76 13.48 22.08
N THR A 302 18.69 12.23 21.63
CA THR A 302 19.39 11.07 22.23
C THR A 302 20.62 10.64 21.47
N ARG A 303 20.79 11.05 20.20
CA ARG A 303 22.07 10.89 19.49
C ARG A 303 23.06 11.87 20.09
N ARG A 304 23.70 11.43 21.17
CA ARG A 304 24.74 12.17 21.89
C ARG A 304 25.96 12.31 20.98
N GLU A 305 26.21 13.52 20.49
CA GLU A 305 27.49 13.82 19.88
C GLU A 305 28.49 14.11 21.02
N ALA A 306 29.53 13.28 21.09
CA ALA A 306 30.61 13.46 22.04
C ALA A 306 31.93 13.59 21.28
N GLY A 307 32.79 14.48 21.75
CA GLY A 307 34.17 14.59 21.28
C GLY A 307 35.01 13.37 21.68
N GLU A 308 36.31 13.48 21.46
CA GLU A 308 37.29 12.54 22.00
C GLU A 308 37.74 12.99 23.40
N PHE A 309 38.31 12.06 24.18
CA PHE A 309 39.02 12.47 25.40
C PHE A 309 40.22 13.35 25.05
N TYR A 310 40.41 14.41 25.82
CA TYR A 310 41.54 15.31 25.71
C TYR A 310 42.13 15.67 27.08
N PRO A 311 43.46 15.54 27.27
CA PRO A 311 44.42 14.92 26.35
C PRO A 311 44.25 13.39 26.29
N ASN A 312 44.47 12.80 25.12
CA ASN A 312 44.54 11.36 24.93
C ASN A 312 45.63 11.06 23.88
N PRO A 313 46.80 10.52 24.27
CA PRO A 313 47.13 9.91 25.56
C PRO A 313 47.20 10.93 26.72
N SER A 314 46.80 10.53 27.93
CA SER A 314 46.94 11.35 29.14
C SER A 314 48.15 10.92 29.96
N THR A 315 49.00 11.87 30.32
CA THR A 315 50.19 11.64 31.16
C THR A 315 49.99 11.97 32.64
N SER A 316 48.92 12.71 32.97
CA SER A 316 48.56 13.06 34.34
C SER A 316 47.39 12.24 34.90
N GLY A 317 46.68 11.51 34.03
CA GLY A 317 45.40 10.87 34.36
C GLY A 317 44.20 11.82 34.27
N ILE A 318 44.41 13.13 34.18
CA ILE A 318 43.32 14.11 34.07
C ILE A 318 42.92 14.25 32.61
N VAL A 319 41.63 14.07 32.29
CA VAL A 319 41.09 14.24 30.93
C VAL A 319 39.72 14.90 30.94
N SER A 320 39.33 15.43 29.79
CA SER A 320 38.01 15.98 29.55
C SER A 320 37.40 15.44 28.27
N ILE A 321 36.08 15.44 28.17
CA ILE A 321 35.33 15.13 26.96
C ILE A 321 34.18 16.13 26.82
N HIS A 322 33.95 16.63 25.61
CA HIS A 322 32.80 17.48 25.32
C HIS A 322 31.62 16.62 24.89
N ILE A 323 30.43 16.89 25.42
CA ILE A 323 29.18 16.21 25.07
C ILE A 323 28.15 17.28 24.74
N SER A 324 27.47 17.14 23.59
CA SER A 324 26.47 18.11 23.09
C SER A 324 25.12 18.08 23.83
N GLU A 325 25.07 17.51 25.04
CA GLU A 325 23.84 17.31 25.82
C GLU A 325 23.64 18.45 26.84
N ALA A 326 22.41 18.96 26.91
CA ALA A 326 22.06 20.07 27.80
C ALA A 326 21.95 19.65 29.27
N ASN A 327 21.66 18.37 29.55
CA ASN A 327 21.59 17.84 30.90
C ASN A 327 22.55 16.68 31.10
N LEU A 328 23.65 16.94 31.80
CA LEU A 328 24.69 15.96 32.11
C LEU A 328 24.48 15.27 33.46
N SER A 329 23.46 15.67 34.24
CA SER A 329 23.22 15.22 35.63
C SER A 329 22.84 13.74 35.76
N ASP A 330 22.53 13.06 34.66
CA ASP A 330 22.02 11.70 34.66
C ASP A 330 23.02 10.72 33.99
N LEU A 331 24.25 11.19 33.72
CA LEU A 331 25.27 10.42 33.02
C LEU A 331 26.19 9.66 33.98
N THR A 332 25.90 8.39 34.20
CA THR A 332 26.87 7.46 34.79
C THR A 332 27.99 7.14 33.79
N THR A 333 29.24 7.12 34.25
CA THR A 333 30.39 6.71 33.43
C THR A 333 31.06 5.47 33.98
N HIS A 334 31.27 4.47 33.14
CA HIS A 334 31.95 3.23 33.47
C HIS A 334 33.28 3.12 32.74
N VAL A 335 34.31 2.69 33.45
CA VAL A 335 35.65 2.43 32.89
C VAL A 335 35.92 0.94 32.93
N TYR A 336 36.31 0.37 31.80
CA TYR A 336 36.63 -1.04 31.62
C TYR A 336 38.09 -1.20 31.16
N ASP A 337 38.71 -2.30 31.56
CA ASP A 337 39.95 -2.75 30.92
C ASP A 337 39.68 -3.44 29.57
N LEU A 338 40.75 -3.82 28.86
CA LEU A 338 40.64 -4.50 27.57
C LEU A 338 40.03 -5.91 27.64
N THR A 339 39.90 -6.49 28.84
CA THR A 339 39.21 -7.77 29.05
C THR A 339 37.72 -7.60 29.31
N GLY A 340 37.23 -6.35 29.36
CA GLY A 340 35.84 -6.01 29.67
C GLY A 340 35.52 -6.00 31.16
N LYS A 341 36.53 -6.09 32.04
CA LYS A 341 36.32 -5.99 33.49
C LYS A 341 36.08 -4.53 33.86
N LEU A 342 34.97 -4.28 34.57
CA LEU A 342 34.65 -2.97 35.14
C LEU A 342 35.71 -2.60 36.20
N ILE A 343 36.40 -1.49 35.98
CA ILE A 343 37.43 -0.95 36.87
C ILE A 343 36.83 0.08 37.82
N GLN A 344 36.00 0.99 37.31
CA GLN A 344 35.44 2.08 38.10
C GLN A 344 34.14 2.62 37.50
N THR A 345 33.27 3.16 38.35
CA THR A 345 32.08 3.93 37.96
C THR A 345 32.15 5.34 38.54
N PHE A 346 31.78 6.34 37.74
CA PHE A 346 31.68 7.75 38.11
C PHE A 346 30.24 8.21 37.99
N SER A 347 29.78 8.98 38.97
CA SER A 347 28.47 9.61 38.97
C SER A 347 28.59 11.10 38.56
N PRO A 348 27.57 11.66 37.90
CA PRO A 348 27.61 12.94 37.19
C PRO A 348 27.73 14.21 38.06
N GLU A 349 27.73 14.08 39.38
CA GLU A 349 27.55 15.23 40.29
C GLU A 349 28.72 16.21 40.42
N LEU A 350 29.90 15.99 39.81
CA LEU A 350 31.10 16.68 40.31
C LEU A 350 31.87 17.64 39.41
N ASN A 351 31.84 17.60 38.07
CA ASN A 351 32.60 18.60 37.29
C ASN A 351 32.10 18.69 35.84
N HIS A 352 31.08 19.53 35.61
CA HIS A 352 30.75 19.95 34.25
C HIS A 352 30.66 21.45 34.09
N GLU A 353 31.36 21.98 33.09
CA GLU A 353 31.27 23.38 32.65
C GLU A 353 30.99 23.39 31.15
N ALA A 354 29.96 24.13 30.72
CA ALA A 354 29.64 24.37 29.31
C ALA A 354 29.64 23.10 28.41
N GLY A 355 29.07 21.99 28.88
CA GLY A 355 29.00 20.74 28.12
C GLY A 355 30.29 19.91 28.13
N ARG A 356 31.25 20.16 29.02
CA ARG A 356 32.45 19.32 29.20
C ARG A 356 32.39 18.54 30.51
N LEU A 357 32.68 17.24 30.46
CA LEU A 357 32.91 16.41 31.63
C LEU A 357 34.40 16.28 31.89
N TYR A 358 34.81 16.40 33.15
CA TYR A 358 36.18 16.20 33.61
C TYR A 358 36.31 14.92 34.42
N TYR A 359 37.35 14.15 34.13
CA TYR A 359 37.66 12.91 34.83
C TYR A 359 39.08 12.94 35.38
N ASP A 360 39.23 12.47 36.61
CA ASP A 360 40.51 12.15 37.21
C ASP A 360 40.72 10.62 37.18
N PHE A 361 41.58 10.17 36.28
CA PHE A 361 42.00 8.79 36.13
C PHE A 361 43.42 8.54 36.65
N SER A 362 43.96 9.41 37.51
CA SER A 362 45.31 9.27 38.10
C SER A 362 45.53 7.97 38.89
N PHE A 363 44.44 7.29 39.27
CA PHE A 363 44.49 5.98 39.93
C PHE A 363 44.67 4.79 38.95
N LEU A 364 44.43 4.98 37.65
CA LEU A 364 44.63 3.95 36.65
C LEU A 364 46.13 3.73 36.42
N ARG A 365 46.54 2.52 36.03
CA ARG A 365 47.91 2.24 35.58
C ARG A 365 48.08 2.60 34.10
N GLY A 366 49.32 2.78 33.65
CA GLY A 366 49.60 3.01 32.23
C GLY A 366 49.04 1.87 31.36
N GLY A 367 48.28 2.21 30.31
CA GLY A 367 47.56 1.24 29.50
C GLY A 367 46.29 1.78 28.84
N PHE A 368 45.64 0.92 28.05
CA PHE A 368 44.40 1.24 27.34
C PHE A 368 43.16 0.84 28.13
N TYR A 369 42.14 1.69 28.07
CA TYR A 369 40.85 1.50 28.72
C TYR A 369 39.71 1.85 27.76
N ILE A 370 38.54 1.28 28.02
CA ILE A 370 37.27 1.63 27.35
C ILE A 370 36.42 2.38 28.36
N VAL A 371 35.94 3.56 27.99
CA VAL A 371 35.04 4.37 28.82
C VAL A 371 33.68 4.42 28.14
N LYS A 372 32.65 4.00 28.87
CA LYS A 372 31.24 4.06 28.47
C LYS A 372 30.54 5.14 29.28
N ILE A 373 29.91 6.10 28.64
CA ILE A 373 29.15 7.20 29.27
C ILE A 373 27.67 7.02 28.91
N GLY A 374 26.83 6.89 29.94
CA GLY A 374 25.39 6.63 29.84
C GLY A 374 25.00 5.15 30.03
N GLU A 375 23.84 4.94 30.64
CA GLU A 375 23.26 3.61 30.91
C GLU A 375 22.53 3.03 29.67
N ASN A 376 21.79 3.87 28.94
CA ASN A 376 20.92 3.49 27.82
C ASN A 376 21.56 3.72 26.44
N ILE A 377 21.03 3.02 25.42
CA ILE A 377 21.44 3.19 24.01
C ILE A 377 20.81 4.48 23.45
N PRO A 378 21.58 5.30 22.71
CA PRO A 378 23.00 5.12 22.40
C PRO A 378 23.93 5.62 23.51
N ALA A 379 24.74 4.72 24.08
CA ALA A 379 25.80 5.07 25.02
C ALA A 379 27.05 5.56 24.27
N ILE A 380 27.76 6.54 24.81
CA ILE A 380 29.01 7.03 24.23
C ILE A 380 30.13 6.07 24.65
N ILE A 381 30.87 5.52 23.69
CA ILE A 381 32.03 4.67 23.94
C ILE A 381 33.28 5.34 23.40
N ARG A 382 34.30 5.51 24.24
CA ARG A 382 35.59 6.12 23.87
C ARG A 382 36.75 5.31 24.41
N LYS A 383 37.83 5.26 23.63
CA LYS A 383 39.10 4.63 24.03
C LYS A 383 39.97 5.67 24.74
N LEU A 384 40.49 5.31 25.90
CA LEU A 384 41.40 6.14 26.68
C LEU A 384 42.76 5.45 26.80
N TYR A 385 43.85 6.20 26.62
CA TYR A 385 45.20 5.72 26.87
C TYR A 385 45.86 6.57 27.97
N ILE A 386 46.31 5.91 29.03
CA ILE A 386 47.11 6.52 30.11
C ILE A 386 48.58 6.17 29.88
N HIS A 387 49.45 7.19 29.87
CA HIS A 387 50.88 7.07 29.62
C HIS A 387 51.67 7.78 30.72
N TYR A 388 52.09 7.08 31.77
CA TYR A 388 52.96 7.64 32.82
C TYR A 388 54.43 7.66 32.42
#